data_AF-C6M2T2-F1
#
_entry.id   AF-C6M2T2-F1
#
_cell.length_a   1.000
_cell.length_b   1.000
_cell.length_c   1.000
_cell.angle_alpha   90.00
_cell.angle_beta   90.00
_cell.angle_gamma   90.00
#
_symmetry.space_group_name_H-M   'P 1'
#
loop_
_entity.id
_entity.type
_entity.pdbx_description
1 polymer ?
#
loop_
_entity_poly.entity_id
_entity_poly.type
_entity_poly.pdbx_seq_one_letter_code
_entity_poly.pdbx_strand_id
1 'polypeptide(L)'
;MFELQNFTCFHTQQFKNIDQTDRAYDVVVAKVSYEFEIDPETGKTELAFARKQTPLTFADTYYGDPSQTSTQFESDFSLYKPKTDLVVNATAYAPDDVPSRQFTVSVRIGDYQKSLALTGERYWVREAAGWSLSEPDPILSLPIRYEFAFGGSAVEDDHTGYQQNAIGIGYYPKAELKKTGSSGH
;
A
#
# COMPACT_ATOMS: atom_id res chain seq x y z
N MET A 1 7.63 23.50 29.96
CA MET A 1 6.78 23.28 28.78
C MET A 1 6.90 24.52 27.95
N PHE A 2 7.48 24.44 26.76
CA PHE A 2 7.46 25.60 25.85
C PHE A 2 6.07 25.69 25.24
N GLU A 3 5.60 26.91 25.02
CA GLU A 3 4.33 27.20 24.37
C GLU A 3 4.56 27.19 22.85
N LEU A 4 3.86 26.32 22.13
CA LEU A 4 3.90 26.33 20.66
C LEU A 4 3.11 27.53 20.13
N GLN A 5 3.81 28.50 19.54
CA GLN A 5 3.20 29.58 18.76
C GLN A 5 3.31 29.25 17.27
N ASN A 6 2.20 28.89 16.63
CA ASN A 6 2.16 28.58 15.21
C ASN A 6 1.82 29.84 14.39
N PHE A 7 2.81 30.34 13.64
CA PHE A 7 2.67 31.49 12.73
C PHE A 7 2.38 31.10 11.28
N THR A 8 2.10 29.82 11.02
CA THR A 8 1.81 29.29 9.68
C THR A 8 0.31 29.04 9.52
N CYS A 9 -0.12 28.80 8.27
CA CYS A 9 -1.48 28.34 7.97
C CYS A 9 -1.65 26.81 8.06
N PHE A 10 -0.63 26.09 8.53
CA PHE A 10 -0.62 24.63 8.57
C PHE A 10 -1.09 24.11 9.93
N HIS A 11 -1.71 22.93 9.93
CA HIS A 11 -2.17 22.30 11.16
C HIS A 11 -0.97 21.81 11.97
N THR A 12 -0.95 22.18 13.25
CA THR A 12 0.10 21.77 14.19
C THR A 12 -0.50 21.35 15.52
N GLN A 13 0.10 20.35 16.16
CA GLN A 13 -0.27 19.93 17.51
C GLN A 13 0.99 19.66 18.33
N GLN A 14 0.99 20.14 19.56
CA GLN A 14 1.98 19.78 20.57
C GLN A 14 1.37 18.75 21.53
N PHE A 15 2.14 17.73 21.90
CA PHE A 15 1.77 16.79 22.96
C PHE A 15 3.02 16.28 23.68
N LYS A 16 2.82 15.70 24.87
CA LYS A 16 3.88 14.99 25.58
C LYS A 16 3.75 13.51 25.33
N ASN A 17 4.89 12.86 25.21
CA ASN A 17 4.94 11.41 25.19
C ASN A 17 6.09 10.89 26.07
N ILE A 18 6.00 9.64 26.49
CA ILE A 18 6.97 8.97 27.34
C ILE A 18 7.32 7.65 26.65
N ASP A 19 8.61 7.41 26.42
CA ASP A 19 9.06 6.16 25.81
C ASP A 19 9.09 5.00 26.82
N GLN A 20 9.49 3.82 26.35
CA GLN A 20 9.60 2.60 27.16
C GLN A 20 10.65 2.69 28.29
N THR A 21 11.50 3.73 28.29
CA THR A 21 12.54 3.98 29.29
C THR A 21 12.19 5.13 30.26
N ASP A 22 10.93 5.56 30.27
CA ASP A 22 10.41 6.67 31.09
C ASP A 22 10.99 8.05 30.71
N ARG A 23 11.54 8.18 29.50
CA ARG A 23 12.02 9.45 28.99
C ARG A 23 10.88 10.23 28.37
N ALA A 24 10.65 11.44 28.86
CA ALA A 24 9.65 12.35 28.33
C ALA A 24 10.17 13.13 27.11
N TYR A 25 9.33 13.21 26.07
CA TYR A 25 9.54 14.00 24.87
C TYR A 25 8.39 15.00 24.72
N ASP A 26 8.73 16.26 24.46
CA ASP A 26 7.79 17.24 23.93
C ASP A 26 7.80 17.08 22.41
N VAL A 27 6.68 16.59 21.85
CA VAL A 27 6.55 16.30 20.42
C VAL A 27 5.70 17.39 19.77
N VAL A 28 6.15 17.86 18.61
CA VAL A 28 5.39 18.76 17.74
C VAL A 28 5.15 18.05 16.43
N VAL A 29 3.89 17.99 16.01
CA VAL A 29 3.48 17.48 14.71
C VAL A 29 3.01 18.65 13.88
N ALA A 30 3.44 18.71 12.63
CA ALA A 30 3.00 19.68 11.64
C ALA A 30 2.64 18.95 10.34
N LYS A 31 1.52 19.32 9.72
CA LYS A 31 1.08 18.72 8.46
C LYS A 31 0.91 19.76 7.39
N VAL A 32 1.57 19.51 6.26
CA VAL A 32 1.49 20.33 5.07
C VAL A 32 0.98 19.47 3.92
N SER A 33 -0.05 19.96 3.26
CA SER A 33 -0.64 19.34 2.07
C SER A 33 -0.18 20.06 0.83
N TYR A 34 0.18 19.29 -0.19
CA TYR A 34 0.55 19.78 -1.51
C TYR A 34 -0.41 19.19 -2.56
N GLU A 35 -0.63 19.95 -3.62
CA GLU A 35 -1.33 19.53 -4.83
C GLU A 35 -0.33 19.60 -6.00
N PHE A 36 -0.45 18.69 -6.95
CA PHE A 36 0.43 18.62 -8.12
C PHE A 36 -0.27 17.92 -9.28
N GLU A 37 0.13 18.26 -10.50
CA GLU A 37 -0.27 17.57 -11.72
C GLU A 37 0.99 17.12 -12.47
N ILE A 38 0.99 15.88 -12.95
CA ILE A 38 2.12 15.34 -13.70
C ILE A 38 1.99 15.79 -15.15
N ASP A 39 3.03 16.44 -15.65
CA ASP A 39 3.17 16.79 -17.06
C ASP A 39 3.19 15.48 -17.88
N PRO A 40 2.24 15.29 -18.81
CA PRO A 40 2.13 14.06 -19.59
C PRO A 40 3.27 13.88 -20.61
N GLU A 41 3.93 14.96 -21.05
CA GLU A 41 5.03 14.88 -22.00
C GLU A 41 6.34 14.53 -21.29
N THR A 42 6.60 15.14 -20.14
CA THR A 42 7.88 14.98 -19.43
C THR A 42 7.84 13.95 -18.31
N GLY A 43 6.65 13.59 -17.83
CA GLY A 43 6.43 12.71 -16.67
C GLY A 43 6.88 13.32 -15.34
N LYS A 44 7.06 14.65 -15.28
CA LYS A 44 7.57 15.37 -14.11
C LYS A 44 6.49 16.25 -13.49
N THR A 45 6.71 16.67 -12.25
CA THR A 45 5.80 17.56 -11.53
C THR A 45 6.54 18.37 -10.48
N GLU A 46 5.95 19.49 -10.08
CA GLU A 46 6.39 20.31 -8.94
C GLU A 46 5.24 20.41 -7.94
N LEU A 47 5.60 20.40 -6.65
CA LEU A 47 4.62 20.46 -5.57
C LEU A 47 4.20 21.92 -5.32
N ALA A 48 2.90 22.20 -5.42
CA ALA A 48 2.31 23.46 -4.97
C ALA A 48 1.57 23.26 -3.64
N PHE A 49 1.50 24.26 -2.77
CA PHE A 49 0.68 24.14 -1.56
C PHE A 49 -0.78 23.90 -1.95
N ALA A 50 -1.40 22.91 -1.32
CA ALA A 50 -2.82 22.62 -1.51
C ALA A 50 -3.65 23.83 -1.08
N ARG A 51 -4.68 24.19 -1.87
CA ARG A 51 -5.58 25.30 -1.54
C ARG A 51 -6.31 25.06 -0.22
N LYS A 52 -6.60 23.79 0.07
CA LYS A 52 -7.19 23.34 1.32
C LYS A 52 -6.22 22.39 2.01
N GLN A 53 -5.67 22.83 3.13
CA GLN A 53 -4.80 22.00 3.97
C GLN A 53 -5.63 20.91 4.67
N THR A 54 -5.15 19.67 4.63
CA THR A 54 -5.79 18.57 5.37
C THR A 54 -5.47 18.67 6.88
N PRO A 55 -6.43 18.32 7.76
CA PRO A 55 -6.18 18.26 9.19
C PRO A 55 -5.26 17.08 9.55
N LEU A 56 -4.76 17.09 10.79
CA LEU A 56 -4.02 15.97 11.36
C LEU A 56 -4.89 14.72 11.43
N THR A 57 -4.30 13.57 11.10
CA THR A 57 -4.87 12.23 11.23
C THR A 57 -4.55 11.73 12.62
N PHE A 58 -5.56 11.57 13.47
CA PHE A 58 -5.38 11.19 14.89
C PHE A 58 -5.27 9.69 15.12
N ALA A 59 -5.84 8.89 14.22
CA ALA A 59 -5.83 7.44 14.27
C ALA A 59 -5.72 6.87 12.86
N ASP A 60 -5.21 5.64 12.77
CA ASP A 60 -5.09 4.95 11.50
C ASP A 60 -6.45 4.82 10.82
N THR A 61 -6.49 5.08 9.52
CA THR A 61 -7.66 4.90 8.67
C THR A 61 -7.42 3.75 7.70
N TYR A 62 -8.48 3.03 7.35
CA TYR A 62 -8.42 1.82 6.53
C TYR A 62 -9.34 1.96 5.32
N TYR A 63 -9.06 1.22 4.24
CA TYR A 63 -9.96 1.21 3.08
C TYR A 63 -11.31 0.54 3.36
N GLY A 64 -11.38 -0.31 4.38
CA GLY A 64 -12.58 -1.00 4.81
C GLY A 64 -12.37 -1.66 6.16
N ASP A 65 -12.75 -2.93 6.29
CA ASP A 65 -12.49 -3.73 7.49
C ASP A 65 -10.96 -3.85 7.72
N PRO A 66 -10.41 -3.42 8.88
CA PRO A 66 -8.99 -3.50 9.18
C PRO A 66 -8.41 -4.92 9.14
N SER A 67 -9.24 -5.96 9.29
CA SER A 67 -8.82 -7.36 9.19
C SER A 67 -8.65 -7.85 7.75
N GLN A 68 -9.25 -7.15 6.78
CA GLN A 68 -9.29 -7.54 5.36
C GLN A 68 -8.64 -6.52 4.43
N THR A 69 -8.36 -5.31 4.92
CA THR A 69 -7.88 -4.20 4.10
C THR A 69 -6.65 -3.55 4.68
N SER A 70 -5.81 -3.02 3.79
CA SER A 70 -4.62 -2.28 4.18
C SER A 70 -4.97 -0.92 4.81
N THR A 71 -4.05 -0.43 5.66
CA THR A 71 -4.08 0.94 6.18
C THR A 71 -3.97 1.93 5.03
N GLN A 72 -4.90 2.88 4.98
CA GLN A 72 -4.90 3.96 4.00
C GLN A 72 -4.04 5.14 4.48
N PHE A 73 -4.21 5.57 5.73
CA PHE A 73 -3.40 6.61 6.35
C PHE A 73 -3.06 6.19 7.78
N GLU A 74 -1.80 6.34 8.15
CA GLU A 74 -1.35 6.17 9.54
C GLU A 74 -1.66 7.44 10.34
N SER A 75 -1.71 7.30 11.66
CA SER A 75 -1.73 8.44 12.58
C SER A 75 -0.49 9.32 12.40
N ASP A 76 -0.70 10.64 12.36
CA ASP A 76 0.39 11.64 12.28
C ASP A 76 1.18 11.71 13.62
N PHE A 77 0.67 11.09 14.68
CA PHE A 77 1.21 11.18 16.05
C PHE A 77 2.25 10.10 16.36
N SER A 78 3.28 10.02 15.52
CA SER A 78 4.42 9.11 15.74
C SER A 78 5.41 9.66 16.78
N LEU A 79 5.95 8.79 17.63
CA LEU A 79 6.86 9.15 18.73
C LEU A 79 8.19 9.71 18.23
N TYR A 80 8.81 8.98 17.30
CA TYR A 80 10.12 9.29 16.77
C TYR A 80 10.26 8.66 15.39
N LYS A 81 10.45 9.50 14.38
CA LYS A 81 10.77 9.06 13.02
C LYS A 81 12.17 9.56 12.68
N PRO A 82 13.23 8.73 12.81
CA PRO A 82 14.61 9.14 12.52
C PRO A 82 14.85 9.39 11.02
N LYS A 83 13.93 8.91 10.17
CA LYS A 83 13.98 9.01 8.71
C LYS A 83 12.60 9.38 8.17
N THR A 84 12.57 9.74 6.89
CA THR A 84 11.34 9.99 6.16
C THR A 84 10.76 8.70 5.62
N ASP A 85 9.46 8.50 5.84
CA ASP A 85 8.68 7.45 5.16
C ASP A 85 7.97 8.07 3.96
N LEU A 86 7.94 7.34 2.84
CA LEU A 86 7.21 7.74 1.63
C LEU A 86 6.11 6.72 1.38
N VAL A 87 4.87 7.14 1.54
CA VAL A 87 3.67 6.32 1.30
C VAL A 87 2.98 6.82 0.03
N VAL A 88 2.65 5.91 -0.87
CA VAL A 88 2.01 6.22 -2.15
C VAL A 88 0.70 5.44 -2.24
N ASN A 89 -0.41 6.16 -2.13
CA ASN A 89 -1.75 5.64 -2.42
C ASN A 89 -2.09 5.97 -3.88
N ALA A 90 -2.13 4.96 -4.74
CA ALA A 90 -2.28 5.16 -6.18
C ALA A 90 -3.09 4.04 -6.85
N THR A 91 -3.63 4.36 -8.01
CA THR A 91 -4.16 3.38 -8.98
C THR A 91 -3.26 3.42 -10.20
N ALA A 92 -2.77 2.27 -10.62
CA ALA A 92 -2.03 2.13 -11.85
C ALA A 92 -3.00 1.98 -13.03
N TYR A 93 -2.66 2.58 -14.16
CA TYR A 93 -3.42 2.48 -15.41
C TYR A 93 -2.55 1.86 -16.49
N ALA A 94 -3.17 1.07 -17.35
CA ALA A 94 -2.50 0.46 -18.50
C ALA A 94 -2.06 1.56 -19.49
N PRO A 95 -0.94 1.37 -20.20
CA PRO A 95 -0.45 2.33 -21.17
C PRO A 95 -1.48 2.64 -22.27
N ASP A 96 -1.51 3.89 -22.71
CA ASP A 96 -2.36 4.38 -23.82
C ASP A 96 -3.86 4.10 -23.67
N ASP A 97 -4.32 3.86 -22.43
CA ASP A 97 -5.70 3.47 -22.12
C ASP A 97 -6.13 2.14 -22.80
N VAL A 98 -5.15 1.26 -23.08
CA VAL A 98 -5.38 -0.05 -23.71
C VAL A 98 -5.26 -1.17 -22.67
N PRO A 99 -6.34 -1.94 -22.41
CA PRO A 99 -6.31 -3.05 -21.47
C PRO A 99 -5.17 -4.04 -21.77
N SER A 100 -4.34 -4.29 -20.76
CA SER A 100 -3.11 -5.08 -20.90
C SER A 100 -3.09 -6.20 -19.86
N ARG A 101 -2.62 -7.38 -20.26
CA ARG A 101 -2.50 -8.56 -19.36
C ARG A 101 -1.45 -8.36 -18.28
N GLN A 102 -0.37 -7.68 -18.64
CA GLN A 102 0.74 -7.35 -17.78
C GLN A 102 1.36 -6.03 -18.22
N PHE A 103 1.71 -5.17 -17.26
CA PHE A 103 2.46 -3.95 -17.52
C PHE A 103 3.25 -3.55 -16.26
N THR A 104 4.18 -2.60 -16.42
CA THR A 104 5.01 -2.12 -15.31
C THR A 104 4.73 -0.65 -15.06
N VAL A 105 4.64 -0.26 -13.80
CA VAL A 105 4.62 1.15 -13.39
C VAL A 105 5.79 1.43 -12.47
N SER A 106 6.17 2.70 -12.39
CA SER A 106 7.22 3.14 -11.48
C SER A 106 6.95 4.53 -10.94
N VAL A 107 7.35 4.76 -9.69
CA VAL A 107 7.44 6.09 -9.09
C VAL A 107 8.90 6.41 -8.79
N ARG A 108 9.30 7.66 -9.06
CA ARG A 108 10.64 8.17 -8.75
C ARG A 108 10.54 9.45 -7.94
N ILE A 109 11.27 9.50 -6.82
CA ILE A 109 11.35 10.67 -5.93
C ILE A 109 12.83 10.93 -5.66
N GLY A 110 13.37 12.00 -6.25
CA GLY A 110 14.81 12.23 -6.30
C GLY A 110 15.54 11.03 -6.91
N ASP A 111 16.48 10.47 -6.16
CA ASP A 111 17.27 9.30 -6.58
C ASP A 111 16.61 7.95 -6.24
N TYR A 112 15.48 7.95 -5.52
CA TYR A 112 14.75 6.72 -5.17
C TYR A 112 13.78 6.35 -6.28
N GLN A 113 13.82 5.09 -6.72
CA GLN A 113 12.86 4.55 -7.68
C GLN A 113 12.32 3.20 -7.20
N LYS A 114 11.00 3.03 -7.30
CA LYS A 114 10.33 1.75 -7.09
C LYS A 114 9.51 1.42 -8.33
N SER A 115 9.69 0.21 -8.86
CA SER A 115 8.91 -0.32 -9.96
C SER A 115 8.09 -1.53 -9.50
N LEU A 116 6.88 -1.67 -10.02
CA LEU A 116 5.98 -2.79 -9.76
C LEU A 116 5.57 -3.41 -11.09
N ALA A 117 5.56 -4.74 -11.15
CA ALA A 117 4.95 -5.48 -12.25
C ALA A 117 3.49 -5.79 -11.88
N LEU A 118 2.57 -5.38 -12.74
CA LEU A 118 1.14 -5.58 -12.58
C LEU A 118 0.69 -6.67 -13.52
N THR A 119 -0.17 -7.55 -13.05
CA THR A 119 -0.71 -8.67 -13.82
C THR A 119 -2.19 -8.76 -13.50
N GLY A 120 -3.01 -9.00 -14.52
CA GLY A 120 -4.42 -9.26 -14.30
C GLY A 120 -4.68 -10.56 -13.54
N GLU A 121 -5.94 -10.79 -13.23
CA GLU A 121 -6.37 -12.02 -12.57
C GLU A 121 -6.00 -13.24 -13.39
N ARG A 122 -5.60 -14.30 -12.69
CA ARG A 122 -5.24 -15.59 -13.28
C ARG A 122 -5.45 -16.70 -12.28
N TYR A 123 -5.80 -17.87 -12.79
CA TYR A 123 -6.34 -18.96 -12.00
C TYR A 123 -5.57 -20.25 -12.27
N TRP A 124 -5.42 -21.09 -11.26
CA TRP A 124 -4.93 -22.45 -11.47
C TRP A 124 -6.02 -23.25 -12.17
N VAL A 125 -5.72 -23.79 -13.34
CA VAL A 125 -6.63 -24.60 -14.15
C VAL A 125 -6.11 -26.03 -14.21
N ARG A 126 -7.01 -27.00 -14.07
CA ARG A 126 -6.67 -28.41 -14.20
C ARG A 126 -6.73 -28.82 -15.66
N GLU A 127 -5.58 -29.14 -16.23
CA GLU A 127 -5.42 -29.65 -17.59
C GLU A 127 -5.04 -31.14 -17.56
N ALA A 128 -5.04 -31.79 -18.74
CA ALA A 128 -4.71 -33.21 -18.89
C ALA A 128 -3.29 -33.56 -18.39
N ALA A 129 -2.35 -32.62 -18.47
CA ALA A 129 -0.97 -32.79 -18.03
C ALA A 129 -0.71 -32.35 -16.57
N GLY A 130 -1.73 -31.86 -15.85
CA GLY A 130 -1.62 -31.36 -14.48
C GLY A 130 -2.21 -29.96 -14.31
N TRP A 131 -1.80 -29.27 -13.24
CA TRP A 131 -2.19 -27.90 -12.99
C TRP A 131 -1.34 -26.92 -13.82
N SER A 132 -2.00 -26.03 -14.55
CA SER A 132 -1.39 -24.89 -15.23
C SER A 132 -1.95 -23.59 -14.66
N LEU A 133 -1.25 -22.48 -14.87
CA LEU A 133 -1.78 -21.16 -14.55
C LEU A 133 -2.38 -20.56 -15.82
N SER A 134 -3.59 -20.02 -15.74
CA SER A 134 -4.23 -19.37 -16.88
C SER A 134 -3.41 -18.16 -17.36
N GLU A 135 -3.61 -17.80 -18.62
CA GLU A 135 -3.21 -16.46 -19.07
C GLU A 135 -3.90 -15.40 -18.20
N PRO A 136 -3.23 -14.28 -17.89
CA PRO A 136 -3.85 -13.19 -17.16
C PRO A 136 -4.98 -12.54 -17.97
N ASP A 137 -6.04 -12.13 -17.29
CA ASP A 137 -7.06 -11.29 -17.89
C ASP A 137 -6.51 -9.87 -18.17
N PRO A 138 -6.88 -9.22 -19.29
CA PRO A 138 -6.49 -7.84 -19.54
C PRO A 138 -7.13 -6.90 -18.50
N ILE A 139 -6.34 -6.01 -17.90
CA ILE A 139 -6.83 -4.98 -16.99
C ILE A 139 -6.50 -3.59 -17.53
N LEU A 140 -7.43 -2.66 -17.34
CA LEU A 140 -7.21 -1.24 -17.65
C LEU A 140 -6.55 -0.52 -16.48
N SER A 141 -6.85 -0.94 -15.25
CA SER A 141 -6.29 -0.33 -14.06
C SER A 141 -6.28 -1.28 -12.87
N LEU A 142 -5.42 -0.99 -11.89
CA LEU A 142 -5.32 -1.75 -10.64
C LEU A 142 -4.91 -0.81 -9.49
N PRO A 143 -5.70 -0.73 -8.40
CA PRO A 143 -5.26 -0.05 -7.19
C PRO A 143 -3.98 -0.70 -6.63
N ILE A 144 -2.98 0.11 -6.28
CA ILE A 144 -1.75 -0.38 -5.65
C ILE A 144 -2.05 -0.60 -4.16
N ARG A 145 -2.53 -1.80 -3.84
CA ARG A 145 -2.92 -2.21 -2.48
C ARG A 145 -2.45 -3.61 -2.16
N TYR A 146 -2.22 -3.89 -0.88
CA TYR A 146 -1.69 -5.19 -0.41
C TYR A 146 -2.66 -6.35 -0.67
N GLU A 147 -3.97 -6.11 -0.60
CA GLU A 147 -5.00 -7.11 -0.90
C GLU A 147 -4.96 -7.62 -2.36
N PHE A 148 -4.35 -6.86 -3.28
CA PHE A 148 -4.19 -7.25 -4.69
C PHE A 148 -2.77 -7.76 -5.01
N ALA A 149 -1.87 -7.74 -4.03
CA ALA A 149 -0.52 -8.24 -4.18
C ALA A 149 -0.44 -9.73 -3.82
N PHE A 150 0.65 -10.38 -4.23
CA PHE A 150 0.91 -11.76 -3.90
C PHE A 150 0.93 -11.97 -2.38
N GLY A 151 0.19 -12.97 -1.91
CA GLY A 151 0.09 -13.31 -0.51
C GLY A 151 -1.16 -14.15 -0.23
N GLY A 152 -1.67 -14.06 0.99
CA GLY A 152 -2.89 -14.72 1.41
C GLY A 152 -2.71 -15.61 2.62
N SER A 153 -3.81 -15.82 3.31
CA SER A 153 -3.87 -16.43 4.63
C SER A 153 -4.07 -17.95 4.62
N ALA A 154 -4.10 -18.60 3.45
CA ALA A 154 -4.45 -20.02 3.23
C ALA A 154 -4.41 -20.88 4.51
N VAL A 155 -5.59 -21.08 5.10
CA VAL A 155 -5.79 -21.63 6.44
C VAL A 155 -6.03 -23.13 6.36
N GLU A 156 -5.11 -23.95 6.89
CA GLU A 156 -5.41 -25.19 7.63
C GLU A 156 -4.33 -25.43 8.71
N ASP A 157 -4.81 -25.81 9.90
CA ASP A 157 -4.22 -26.34 11.16
C ASP A 157 -2.83 -25.92 11.69
N ASP A 158 -1.93 -25.32 10.90
CA ASP A 158 -0.53 -25.04 11.30
C ASP A 158 -0.03 -23.61 10.95
N HIS A 159 -0.94 -22.65 10.78
CA HIS A 159 -0.59 -21.21 10.62
C HIS A 159 0.33 -20.85 9.43
N THR A 160 0.37 -21.61 8.34
CA THR A 160 1.24 -21.33 7.19
C THR A 160 0.63 -20.39 6.15
N GLY A 161 0.09 -19.24 6.57
CA GLY A 161 -0.22 -18.14 5.65
C GLY A 161 1.06 -17.44 5.16
N TYR A 162 0.97 -16.67 4.08
CA TYR A 162 2.11 -15.87 3.61
C TYR A 162 2.37 -14.70 4.56
N GLN A 163 3.31 -14.88 5.49
CA GLN A 163 3.57 -13.99 6.63
C GLN A 163 3.83 -12.53 6.22
N GLN A 164 4.42 -12.30 5.04
CA GLN A 164 4.73 -10.96 4.56
C GLN A 164 3.50 -10.20 4.03
N ASN A 165 2.42 -10.92 3.68
CA ASN A 165 1.18 -10.31 3.20
C ASN A 165 0.00 -11.28 3.37
N ALA A 166 -0.53 -11.39 4.59
CA ALA A 166 -1.61 -12.33 4.89
C ALA A 166 -2.95 -11.95 4.25
N ILE A 167 -3.18 -10.67 3.94
CA ILE A 167 -4.40 -10.16 3.31
C ILE A 167 -4.35 -10.18 1.77
N GLY A 168 -3.20 -10.55 1.20
CA GLY A 168 -3.02 -10.67 -0.26
C GLY A 168 -3.70 -11.89 -0.86
N ILE A 169 -3.39 -12.14 -2.13
CA ILE A 169 -3.98 -13.23 -2.91
C ILE A 169 -2.94 -14.06 -3.67
N GLY A 170 -3.28 -15.32 -3.97
CA GLY A 170 -2.51 -16.19 -4.86
C GLY A 170 -1.46 -17.10 -4.22
N TYR A 171 -1.23 -17.03 -2.90
CA TYR A 171 -0.39 -17.99 -2.18
C TYR A 171 -1.15 -19.30 -1.91
N TYR A 172 -0.61 -20.42 -2.40
CA TYR A 172 -1.11 -21.77 -2.14
C TYR A 172 0.03 -22.70 -1.72
N PRO A 173 -0.06 -23.36 -0.55
CA PRO A 173 0.91 -24.39 -0.16
C PRO A 173 0.91 -25.56 -1.14
N LYS A 174 2.08 -26.17 -1.39
CA LYS A 174 2.20 -27.35 -2.27
C LYS A 174 1.31 -28.53 -1.83
N ALA A 175 0.99 -28.64 -0.54
CA ALA A 175 0.11 -29.68 -0.01
C ALA A 175 -1.35 -29.50 -0.49
N GLU A 176 -1.82 -28.26 -0.63
CA GLU A 176 -3.18 -27.92 -1.05
C GLU A 176 -3.42 -28.22 -2.54
N LEU A 177 -2.42 -27.96 -3.38
CA LEU A 177 -2.46 -28.33 -4.81
C LEU A 177 -2.52 -29.86 -5.01
N LYS A 178 -2.05 -30.65 -4.04
CA LYS A 178 -2.13 -32.12 -4.08
C LYS A 178 -3.50 -32.64 -3.65
N LYS A 179 -4.10 -32.08 -2.58
CA LYS A 179 -5.42 -32.50 -2.06
C LYS A 179 -6.55 -32.26 -3.08
N THR A 180 -6.53 -31.13 -3.76
CA THR A 180 -7.52 -30.76 -4.80
C THR A 180 -7.36 -31.52 -6.12
N GLY A 181 -6.20 -32.17 -6.35
CA GLY A 181 -5.98 -33.07 -7.49
C GLY A 181 -6.61 -34.46 -7.34
N SER A 182 -6.88 -34.89 -6.10
CA SER A 182 -7.42 -36.23 -5.78
C SER A 182 -8.95 -36.31 -5.68
N SER A 183 -9.68 -35.19 -5.67
CA SER A 183 -11.14 -35.17 -5.63
C SER A 183 -11.75 -35.16 -7.04
N GLY A 184 -11.49 -36.22 -7.80
CA GLY A 184 -12.28 -36.59 -8.97
C GLY A 184 -13.02 -37.89 -8.68
N HIS A 185 -14.34 -37.80 -8.51
CA HIS A 185 -15.28 -38.89 -8.73
C HIS A 185 -16.10 -38.52 -9.97
#